data_AF-A0A7C5H8Z1-F1
#
_entry.id   AF-A0A7C5H8Z1-F1
#
_cell.length_a   1.000
_cell.length_b   1.000
_cell.length_c   1.000
_cell.angle_alpha   90.00
_cell.angle_beta   90.00
_cell.angle_gamma   90.00
#
_symmetry.space_group_name_H-M   'P 1'
#
loop_
_entity.id
_entity.type
_entity.pdbx_description
1 polymer ?
#
loop_
_entity_poly.entity_id
_entity_poly.type
_entity_poly.pdbx_seq_one_letter_code
_entity_poly.pdbx_strand_id
1 'polypeptide(L)'
;MKKTKTKLFHKLSVKSKFLMIILGVAVICISVIGYQGLDYGKSSLTKSMYDHLTSIKTARAQQTENYFNDTNSLLKTLVSEYAIVDAMKEFSAGFSLLDSYKVELSKDYKKIFNFYYEKELIPALNKVSATEFGYSTLVPKKESVEYLQLHYIVNNAAREGKKYLLDDANDGSYYSQVHKKFNPVLRKIVENQDFSDLFLINAKSRQIVYSSNKHIDFATSLLDGPYKDSPLAKLAHDIIQKPQQGRVYISDFAKYVPAINQPRAFL
;
A
#
# COMPACT_ATOMS: atom_id res chain seq x y z
N MET A 1 -65.05 -43.74 -10.43
CA MET A 1 -64.52 -42.54 -11.12
C MET A 1 -63.27 -42.91 -11.93
N LYS A 2 -63.23 -42.47 -13.21
CA LYS A 2 -62.10 -42.41 -14.15
C LYS A 2 -61.36 -43.71 -14.56
N LYS A 3 -62.03 -44.51 -15.41
CA LYS A 3 -61.38 -45.25 -16.49
C LYS A 3 -61.14 -44.29 -17.67
N THR A 4 -59.92 -43.79 -17.83
CA THR A 4 -59.46 -43.18 -19.09
C THR A 4 -57.94 -43.20 -19.13
N LYS A 5 -57.38 -44.32 -19.57
CA LYS A 5 -56.06 -44.46 -20.18
C LYS A 5 -56.02 -45.87 -20.80
N THR A 6 -55.42 -46.02 -21.97
CA THR A 6 -55.24 -47.26 -22.78
C THR A 6 -56.36 -47.78 -23.71
N LYS A 7 -57.29 -46.95 -24.21
CA LYS A 7 -58.14 -47.34 -25.37
C LYS A 7 -57.54 -47.05 -26.76
N LEU A 8 -56.38 -46.37 -26.84
CA LEU A 8 -55.77 -45.97 -28.12
C LEU A 8 -54.99 -47.10 -28.81
N PHE A 9 -54.39 -48.01 -28.05
CA PHE A 9 -53.48 -49.05 -28.58
C PHE A 9 -54.16 -50.24 -29.26
N HIS A 10 -55.45 -50.49 -28.99
CA HIS A 10 -56.15 -51.65 -29.54
C HIS A 10 -56.72 -51.43 -30.95
N LYS A 11 -56.78 -50.19 -31.46
CA LYS A 11 -57.29 -49.88 -32.82
C LYS A 11 -56.19 -49.68 -33.88
N LEU A 12 -54.92 -49.84 -33.51
CA LEU A 12 -53.77 -49.59 -34.37
C LEU A 12 -53.28 -50.89 -35.05
N SER A 13 -52.93 -50.81 -36.33
CA SER A 13 -52.37 -51.94 -37.08
C SER A 13 -51.04 -52.41 -36.47
N VAL A 14 -50.69 -53.69 -36.66
CA VAL A 14 -49.46 -54.30 -36.10
C VAL A 14 -48.20 -53.50 -36.45
N LYS A 15 -48.14 -52.92 -37.66
CA LYS A 15 -47.04 -52.05 -38.11
C LYS A 15 -46.88 -50.80 -37.23
N SER A 16 -47.98 -50.17 -36.81
CA SER A 16 -47.97 -48.98 -35.97
C SER A 16 -47.50 -49.27 -34.53
N LYS A 17 -47.84 -50.45 -33.99
CA LYS A 17 -47.35 -50.88 -32.67
C LYS A 17 -45.84 -51.08 -32.65
N PHE A 18 -45.30 -51.71 -33.68
CA PHE A 18 -43.85 -51.94 -33.82
C PHE A 18 -43.09 -50.61 -33.93
N LEU A 19 -43.62 -49.67 -34.71
CA LEU A 19 -43.05 -48.34 -34.92
C LEU A 19 -43.05 -47.49 -33.64
N MET A 20 -44.10 -47.58 -32.81
CA MET A 20 -44.16 -46.92 -31.50
C MET A 20 -43.13 -47.48 -30.49
N ILE A 21 -42.87 -48.79 -30.51
CA ILE A 21 -41.86 -49.39 -29.63
C ILE A 21 -40.47 -48.88 -30.00
N ILE A 22 -40.12 -48.87 -31.29
CA ILE A 22 -38.83 -48.36 -31.77
C ILE A 22 -38.66 -46.87 -31.41
N LEU A 23 -39.70 -46.06 -31.61
CA LEU A 23 -39.68 -44.65 -31.25
C LEU A 23 -39.48 -44.44 -29.74
N GLY A 24 -40.17 -45.24 -28.92
CA GLY A 24 -40.02 -45.19 -27.46
C GLY A 24 -38.60 -45.52 -27.00
N VAL A 25 -37.99 -46.56 -27.57
CA VAL A 25 -36.60 -46.94 -27.27
C VAL A 25 -35.64 -45.82 -27.70
N ALA A 26 -35.80 -45.27 -28.91
CA ALA A 26 -34.95 -44.18 -29.39
C ALA A 26 -35.01 -42.95 -28.47
N VAL A 27 -36.21 -42.55 -28.01
CA VAL A 27 -36.39 -41.43 -27.09
C VAL A 27 -35.72 -41.70 -25.73
N ILE A 28 -35.82 -42.92 -25.20
CA ILE A 28 -35.17 -43.31 -23.94
C ILE A 28 -33.64 -43.23 -24.09
N CYS A 29 -33.06 -43.77 -25.17
CA CYS A 29 -31.63 -43.70 -25.41
C CYS A 29 -31.14 -42.25 -25.52
N ILE A 30 -31.83 -41.40 -26.29
CA ILE A 30 -31.51 -39.98 -26.41
C ILE A 30 -31.60 -39.27 -25.05
N SER A 31 -32.60 -39.60 -24.24
CA SER A 31 -32.77 -39.01 -22.91
C SER A 31 -31.64 -39.40 -21.96
N VAL A 32 -31.21 -40.67 -21.98
CA VAL A 32 -30.09 -41.16 -21.16
C VAL A 32 -28.77 -40.52 -21.61
N ILE A 33 -28.52 -40.46 -22.92
CA ILE A 33 -27.31 -39.82 -23.48
C ILE A 33 -27.31 -38.32 -23.17
N GLY A 34 -28.45 -37.64 -23.33
CA GLY A 34 -28.59 -36.23 -22.99
C GLY A 34 -28.36 -35.96 -21.51
N TYR A 35 -28.92 -36.80 -20.63
CA TYR A 35 -28.71 -36.70 -19.19
C TYR A 35 -27.23 -36.89 -18.81
N GLN A 36 -26.59 -37.97 -19.30
CA GLN A 36 -25.17 -38.21 -19.06
C GLN A 36 -24.30 -37.08 -19.65
N GLY A 37 -24.60 -36.61 -20.85
CA GLY A 37 -23.89 -35.51 -21.50
C GLY A 37 -23.99 -34.20 -20.71
N LEU A 38 -25.14 -33.91 -20.11
CA LEU A 38 -25.31 -32.75 -19.24
C LEU A 38 -24.51 -32.87 -17.94
N ASP A 39 -24.48 -34.04 -17.31
CA ASP A 39 -23.72 -34.25 -16.08
C ASP A 39 -22.20 -34.25 -16.32
N TYR A 40 -21.72 -34.91 -17.38
CA TYR A 40 -20.32 -34.85 -17.78
C TYR A 40 -19.91 -33.44 -18.25
N GLY A 41 -20.78 -32.75 -18.99
CA GLY A 41 -20.56 -31.37 -19.42
C GLY A 41 -20.44 -30.42 -18.23
N LYS A 42 -21.36 -30.51 -17.26
CA LYS A 42 -21.29 -29.72 -16.01
C LYS A 42 -20.04 -30.04 -15.20
N SER A 43 -19.73 -31.32 -15.01
CA SER A 43 -18.57 -31.75 -14.21
C SER A 43 -17.24 -31.32 -14.84
N SER A 44 -17.07 -31.51 -16.15
CA SER A 44 -15.86 -31.09 -16.88
C SER A 44 -15.68 -29.57 -16.91
N LEU A 45 -16.76 -28.82 -17.14
CA LEU A 45 -16.72 -27.36 -17.10
C LEU A 45 -16.38 -26.87 -15.69
N THR A 46 -17.01 -27.45 -14.67
CA THR A 46 -16.73 -27.12 -13.27
C THR A 46 -15.26 -27.40 -12.92
N LYS A 47 -14.73 -28.56 -13.32
CA LYS A 47 -13.32 -28.90 -13.13
C LYS A 47 -12.39 -27.92 -13.84
N SER A 48 -12.67 -27.59 -15.10
CA SER A 48 -11.91 -26.58 -15.86
C SER A 48 -11.92 -25.20 -15.19
N MET A 49 -13.05 -24.78 -14.61
CA MET A 49 -13.12 -23.54 -13.82
C MET A 49 -12.28 -23.60 -12.55
N TYR A 50 -12.29 -24.72 -11.82
CA TYR A 50 -11.43 -24.90 -10.64
C TYR A 50 -9.94 -24.89 -11.01
N ASP A 51 -9.56 -25.60 -12.08
CA ASP A 51 -8.18 -25.63 -12.57
C ASP A 51 -7.73 -24.23 -13.03
N HIS A 52 -8.60 -23.49 -13.71
CA HIS A 52 -8.33 -22.11 -14.13
C HIS A 52 -8.18 -21.16 -12.94
N LEU A 53 -9.08 -21.21 -11.95
CA LEU A 53 -8.97 -20.40 -10.72
C LEU A 53 -7.72 -20.76 -9.92
N THR A 54 -7.36 -22.04 -9.87
CA THR A 54 -6.15 -22.51 -9.19
C THR A 54 -4.90 -21.99 -9.91
N SER A 55 -4.89 -22.03 -11.24
CA SER A 55 -3.82 -21.45 -12.06
C SER A 55 -3.69 -19.95 -11.84
N ILE A 56 -4.81 -19.20 -11.87
CA ILE A 56 -4.80 -17.76 -11.58
C ILE A 56 -4.29 -17.49 -10.18
N LYS A 57 -4.79 -18.21 -9.16
CA LYS A 57 -4.34 -18.06 -7.77
C LYS A 57 -2.84 -18.28 -7.64
N THR A 58 -2.32 -19.34 -8.26
CA THR A 58 -0.90 -19.71 -8.20
C THR A 58 -0.04 -18.68 -8.94
N ALA A 59 -0.48 -18.25 -10.13
CA ALA A 59 0.20 -17.22 -10.90
C ALA A 59 0.25 -15.88 -10.15
N ARG A 60 -0.84 -15.50 -9.45
CA ARG A 60 -0.88 -14.30 -8.61
C ARG A 60 0.02 -14.40 -7.40
N ALA A 61 0.04 -15.55 -6.71
CA ALA A 61 0.97 -15.77 -5.59
C ALA A 61 2.42 -15.64 -6.05
N GLN A 62 2.79 -16.30 -7.16
CA GLN A 62 4.14 -16.20 -7.73
C GLN A 62 4.48 -14.77 -8.15
N GLN A 63 3.54 -14.04 -8.75
CA GLN A 63 3.75 -12.63 -9.13
C GLN A 63 4.05 -11.76 -7.90
N THR A 64 3.33 -11.97 -6.80
CA THR A 64 3.58 -11.26 -5.54
C THR A 64 4.94 -11.61 -4.96
N GLU A 65 5.31 -12.89 -4.92
CA GLU A 65 6.64 -13.31 -4.44
C GLU A 65 7.77 -12.74 -5.28
N ASN A 66 7.64 -12.77 -6.61
CA ASN A 66 8.63 -12.20 -7.52
C ASN A 66 8.80 -10.70 -7.30
N TYR A 67 7.70 -9.95 -7.16
CA TYR A 67 7.75 -8.52 -6.85
C TYR A 67 8.58 -8.24 -5.59
N PHE A 68 8.33 -8.94 -4.48
CA PHE A 68 9.09 -8.75 -3.25
C PHE A 68 10.56 -9.16 -3.38
N ASN A 69 10.87 -10.21 -4.14
CA ASN A 69 12.24 -10.63 -4.41
C ASN A 69 13.02 -9.61 -5.25
N ASP A 70 12.37 -9.04 -6.26
CA ASP A 70 12.94 -8.00 -7.12
C ASP A 70 13.16 -6.71 -6.31
N THR A 71 12.17 -6.30 -5.52
CA THR A 71 12.28 -5.16 -4.61
C THR A 71 13.42 -5.34 -3.59
N ASN A 72 13.55 -6.51 -2.98
CA ASN A 72 14.63 -6.83 -2.05
C ASN A 72 16.02 -6.73 -2.73
N SER A 73 16.13 -7.24 -3.95
CA SER A 73 17.37 -7.18 -4.74
C SER A 73 17.76 -5.74 -5.09
N LEU A 74 16.77 -4.92 -5.44
CA LEU A 74 16.99 -3.49 -5.67
C LEU A 74 17.42 -2.77 -4.38
N LEU A 75 16.72 -2.98 -3.26
CA LEU A 75 17.03 -2.31 -1.99
C LEU A 75 18.46 -2.63 -1.53
N LYS A 76 18.92 -3.88 -1.67
CA LYS A 76 20.31 -4.27 -1.38
C LYS A 76 21.32 -3.50 -2.24
N THR A 77 20.97 -3.27 -3.51
CA THR A 77 21.80 -2.49 -4.43
C THR A 77 21.83 -1.02 -4.00
N LEU A 78 20.66 -0.41 -3.76
CA LEU A 78 20.52 0.99 -3.37
C LEU A 78 21.22 1.34 -2.05
N VAL A 79 21.13 0.48 -1.03
CA VAL A 79 21.79 0.71 0.27
C VAL A 79 23.32 0.73 0.13
N SER A 80 23.85 0.12 -0.93
CA SER A 80 25.29 0.09 -1.22
C SER A 80 25.75 1.27 -2.09
N GLU A 81 24.83 2.08 -2.60
CA GLU A 81 25.15 3.26 -3.41
C GLU A 81 25.68 4.40 -2.54
N TYR A 82 26.85 4.94 -2.91
CA TYR A 82 27.49 6.05 -2.18
C TYR A 82 26.56 7.26 -2.02
N ALA A 83 25.69 7.52 -3.00
CA ALA A 83 24.75 8.63 -2.96
C ALA A 83 23.74 8.53 -1.80
N ILE A 84 23.29 7.33 -1.42
CA ILE A 84 22.34 7.15 -0.31
C ILE A 84 23.06 7.32 1.03
N VAL A 85 24.30 6.83 1.13
CA VAL A 85 25.14 7.01 2.31
C VAL A 85 25.44 8.49 2.55
N ASP A 86 25.79 9.23 1.50
CA ASP A 86 26.06 10.67 1.59
C ASP A 86 24.80 11.46 1.88
N ALA A 87 23.66 11.12 1.26
CA ALA A 87 22.36 11.72 1.58
C ALA A 87 22.02 11.52 3.07
N MET A 88 22.17 10.31 3.61
CA MET A 88 21.91 10.03 5.02
C MET A 88 22.77 10.90 5.95
N LYS A 89 24.07 11.05 5.64
CA LYS A 89 25.00 11.88 6.43
C LYS A 89 24.62 13.36 6.34
N GLU A 90 24.44 13.89 5.15
CA GLU A 90 24.17 15.31 4.92
C GLU A 90 22.79 15.72 5.45
N PHE A 91 21.74 14.90 5.27
CA PHE A 91 20.43 15.17 5.86
C PHE A 91 20.47 15.11 7.40
N SER A 92 21.18 14.13 7.96
CA SER A 92 21.37 14.06 9.42
C SER A 92 22.11 15.28 9.95
N ALA A 93 23.14 15.75 9.25
CA ALA A 93 23.87 16.97 9.60
C ALA A 93 22.97 18.20 9.49
N GLY A 94 22.20 18.35 8.41
CA GLY A 94 21.28 19.46 8.23
C GLY A 94 20.19 19.52 9.27
N PHE A 95 19.61 18.38 9.65
CA PHE A 95 18.67 18.34 10.76
C PHE A 95 19.34 18.74 12.09
N SER A 96 20.55 18.24 12.34
CA SER A 96 21.29 18.56 13.58
C SER A 96 21.64 20.05 13.68
N LEU A 97 21.92 20.71 12.57
CA LEU A 97 22.14 22.16 12.52
C LEU A 97 20.86 22.92 12.88
N LEU A 98 19.71 22.53 12.31
CA LEU A 98 18.42 23.15 12.66
C LEU A 98 18.04 22.93 14.12
N ASP A 99 18.50 21.83 14.73
CA ASP A 99 18.29 21.55 16.15
C ASP A 99 19.21 22.36 17.07
N SER A 100 20.44 22.59 16.61
CA SER A 100 21.47 23.28 17.40
C SER A 100 21.32 24.80 17.35
N TYR A 101 20.89 25.33 16.20
CA TYR A 101 20.69 26.76 15.99
C TYR A 101 19.19 27.06 16.02
N LYS A 102 18.79 27.97 16.91
CA LYS A 102 17.39 28.41 16.99
C LYS A 102 17.01 29.08 15.67
N VAL A 103 16.20 28.39 14.88
CA VAL A 103 15.81 28.85 13.56
C VAL A 103 14.75 29.94 13.69
N GLU A 104 14.95 31.07 13.04
CA GLU A 104 13.97 32.17 13.07
C GLU A 104 12.77 31.82 12.20
N LEU A 105 11.69 31.40 12.85
CA LEU A 105 10.38 31.28 12.23
C LEU A 105 9.66 32.64 12.25
N SER A 106 8.86 32.91 11.21
CA SER A 106 8.07 34.15 11.14
C SER A 106 7.10 34.25 12.33
N LYS A 107 6.81 35.46 12.82
CA LYS A 107 5.93 35.64 14.00
C LYS A 107 4.56 34.96 13.86
N ASP A 108 4.08 34.84 12.63
CA ASP A 108 2.77 34.26 12.30
C ASP A 108 2.81 32.76 11.97
N TYR A 109 3.99 32.11 11.99
CA TYR A 109 4.12 30.72 11.53
C TYR A 109 3.21 29.76 12.30
N LYS A 110 3.09 29.94 13.62
CA LYS A 110 2.25 29.09 14.48
C LYS A 110 0.79 29.15 14.06
N LYS A 111 0.30 30.31 13.62
CA LYS A 111 -1.07 30.46 13.16
C LYS A 111 -1.32 29.63 11.89
N ILE A 112 -0.39 29.70 10.93
CA ILE A 112 -0.48 28.95 9.67
C ILE A 112 -0.34 27.45 9.93
N PHE A 113 0.66 27.06 10.73
CA PHE A 113 0.92 25.68 11.10
C PHE A 113 -0.28 25.05 11.83
N ASN A 114 -0.83 25.75 12.83
CA ASN A 114 -1.98 25.27 13.58
C ASN A 114 -3.23 25.19 12.71
N PHE A 115 -3.42 26.16 11.80
CA PHE A 115 -4.52 26.12 10.86
C PHE A 115 -4.48 24.85 10.00
N TYR A 116 -3.32 24.48 9.45
CA TYR A 116 -3.18 23.24 8.69
C TYR A 116 -3.59 22.01 9.50
N TYR A 117 -3.08 21.87 10.72
CA TYR A 117 -3.43 20.73 11.57
C TYR A 117 -4.92 20.69 11.95
N GLU A 118 -5.46 21.80 12.44
CA GLU A 118 -6.83 21.87 12.98
C GLU A 118 -7.92 21.88 11.91
N LYS A 119 -7.65 22.49 10.75
CA LYS A 119 -8.68 22.75 9.73
C LYS A 119 -8.55 21.84 8.51
N GLU A 120 -7.37 21.30 8.23
CA GLU A 120 -7.16 20.45 7.06
C GLU A 120 -6.92 19.00 7.48
N LEU A 121 -5.86 18.75 8.25
CA LEU A 121 -5.39 17.40 8.54
C LEU A 121 -6.34 16.62 9.46
N ILE A 122 -6.64 17.15 10.65
CA ILE A 122 -7.42 16.43 11.67
C ILE A 122 -8.84 16.10 11.16
N PRO A 123 -9.59 17.03 10.53
CA PRO A 123 -10.89 16.70 9.97
C PRO A 123 -10.80 15.62 8.88
N ALA A 124 -9.80 15.68 8.00
CA ALA A 124 -9.61 14.67 6.95
C ALA A 124 -9.30 13.28 7.55
N LEU A 125 -8.47 13.22 8.59
CA LEU A 125 -8.10 11.99 9.29
C LEU A 125 -9.29 11.40 10.06
N ASN A 126 -10.04 12.22 10.80
CA ASN A 126 -11.19 11.77 11.58
C ASN A 126 -12.35 11.29 10.70
N LYS A 127 -12.44 11.76 9.45
CA LYS A 127 -13.43 11.26 8.48
C LYS A 127 -13.19 9.79 8.09
N VAL A 128 -11.95 9.32 8.11
CA VAL A 128 -11.55 7.97 7.68
C VAL A 128 -11.08 7.08 8.82
N SER A 129 -11.10 7.60 10.05
CA SER A 129 -10.69 6.86 11.25
C SER A 129 -11.90 6.46 12.09
N ALA A 130 -11.78 5.30 12.75
CA ALA A 130 -12.73 4.88 13.77
C ALA A 130 -12.47 5.56 15.13
N THR A 131 -11.27 6.09 15.33
CA THR A 131 -10.85 6.82 16.53
C THR A 131 -10.66 8.28 16.20
N GLU A 132 -11.13 9.15 17.09
CA GLU A 132 -10.93 10.59 16.99
C GLU A 132 -9.50 10.96 17.41
N PHE A 133 -8.82 11.73 16.56
CA PHE A 133 -7.50 12.26 16.84
C PHE A 133 -7.58 13.74 17.23
N GLY A 134 -6.82 14.11 18.25
CA GLY A 134 -6.70 15.48 18.74
C GLY A 134 -5.38 16.13 18.32
N TYR A 135 -5.35 17.46 18.33
CA TYR A 135 -4.17 18.25 17.95
C TYR A 135 -2.91 17.85 18.74
N SER A 136 -3.02 17.74 20.07
CA SER A 136 -1.89 17.42 20.95
C SER A 136 -1.27 16.04 20.70
N THR A 137 -1.99 15.13 20.04
CA THR A 137 -1.49 13.77 19.73
C THR A 137 -0.69 13.68 18.43
N LEU A 138 -0.88 14.62 17.50
CA LEU A 138 -0.28 14.56 16.16
C LEU A 138 0.85 15.57 15.98
N VAL A 139 0.81 16.65 16.73
CA VAL A 139 1.68 17.80 16.49
C VAL A 139 3.06 17.58 17.10
N PRO A 140 4.14 17.77 16.33
CA PRO A 140 5.49 17.75 16.87
C PRO A 140 5.69 18.89 17.87
N LYS A 141 6.51 18.66 18.91
CA LYS A 141 6.81 19.66 19.95
C LYS A 141 8.10 20.43 19.74
N LYS A 142 8.88 20.03 18.74
CA LYS A 142 10.26 20.45 18.54
C LYS A 142 10.32 21.48 17.41
N GLU A 143 10.89 22.65 17.67
CA GLU A 143 10.89 23.78 16.73
C GLU A 143 11.56 23.41 15.38
N SER A 144 12.64 22.63 15.39
CA SER A 144 13.29 22.18 14.15
C SER A 144 12.41 21.27 13.28
N VAL A 145 11.49 20.53 13.92
CA VAL A 145 10.52 19.68 13.23
C VAL A 145 9.38 20.52 12.67
N GLU A 146 8.85 21.45 13.47
CA GLU A 146 7.86 22.42 13.02
C GLU A 146 8.39 23.23 11.83
N TYR A 147 9.66 23.65 11.87
CA TYR A 147 10.33 24.35 10.78
C TYR A 147 10.30 23.55 9.48
N LEU A 148 10.79 22.31 9.50
CA LEU A 148 10.82 21.48 8.30
C LEU A 148 9.42 21.14 7.78
N GLN A 149 8.47 20.86 8.67
CA GLN A 149 7.10 20.58 8.26
C GLN A 149 6.40 21.82 7.70
N LEU A 150 6.65 23.00 8.27
CA LEU A 150 6.14 24.26 7.72
C LEU A 150 6.63 24.47 6.29
N HIS A 151 7.93 24.30 6.04
CA HIS A 151 8.52 24.54 4.72
C HIS A 151 8.15 23.47 3.68
N TYR A 152 8.15 22.19 4.05
CA TYR A 152 8.01 21.09 3.10
C TYR A 152 6.60 20.47 3.01
N ILE A 153 5.74 20.71 4.00
CA ILE A 153 4.35 20.21 4.03
C ILE A 153 3.37 21.36 3.85
N VAL A 154 3.39 22.32 4.79
CA VAL A 154 2.36 23.36 4.91
C VAL A 154 2.47 24.40 3.81
N ASN A 155 3.66 24.99 3.61
CA ASN A 155 3.90 26.00 2.58
C ASN A 155 4.18 25.41 1.20
N ASN A 156 4.19 24.08 1.08
CA ASN A 156 4.41 23.42 -0.18
C ASN A 156 3.12 23.42 -1.02
N ALA A 157 3.09 24.22 -2.08
CA ALA A 157 1.94 24.39 -2.96
C ALA A 157 1.58 23.13 -3.78
N ALA A 158 2.44 22.10 -3.78
CA ALA A 158 2.11 20.84 -4.43
C ALA A 158 0.93 20.14 -3.73
N ARG A 159 0.12 19.43 -4.53
CA ARG A 159 -1.01 18.64 -4.03
C ARG A 159 -0.54 17.53 -3.08
N GLU A 160 -1.44 17.06 -2.24
CA GLU A 160 -1.21 15.88 -1.41
C GLU A 160 -0.78 14.69 -2.27
N GLY A 161 0.22 13.92 -1.81
CA GLY A 161 0.82 12.85 -2.61
C GLY A 161 1.81 13.32 -3.70
N LYS A 162 2.08 14.63 -3.81
CA LYS A 162 3.05 15.21 -4.77
C LYS A 162 4.04 16.18 -4.13
N LYS A 163 4.13 16.19 -2.81
CA LYS A 163 5.02 17.09 -2.05
C LYS A 163 6.50 16.86 -2.39
N TYR A 164 6.84 15.67 -2.86
CA TYR A 164 8.18 15.30 -3.35
C TYR A 164 8.67 16.13 -4.56
N LEU A 165 7.79 16.90 -5.23
CA LEU A 165 8.17 17.76 -6.36
C LEU A 165 8.90 19.04 -5.93
N LEU A 166 8.81 19.42 -4.65
CA LEU A 166 9.53 20.59 -4.12
C LEU A 166 10.99 20.22 -3.88
N ASP A 167 11.90 20.67 -4.74
CA ASP A 167 13.32 20.38 -4.58
C ASP A 167 14.00 21.32 -3.56
N ASP A 168 13.57 22.58 -3.45
CA ASP A 168 14.16 23.59 -2.58
C ASP A 168 13.06 24.45 -1.93
N ALA A 169 13.03 24.53 -0.60
CA ALA A 169 12.08 25.37 0.13
C ALA A 169 12.44 26.87 0.08
N ASN A 170 13.62 27.23 -0.46
CA ASN A 170 14.17 28.58 -0.53
C ASN A 170 14.26 29.27 0.85
N ASP A 171 14.50 28.49 1.90
CA ASP A 171 14.60 28.96 3.28
C ASP A 171 16.04 29.32 3.70
N GLY A 172 17.02 29.11 2.79
CA GLY A 172 18.45 29.38 3.02
C GLY A 172 19.14 28.36 3.93
N SER A 173 18.43 27.39 4.48
CA SER A 173 19.00 26.41 5.40
C SER A 173 19.96 25.45 4.68
N TYR A 174 20.95 24.94 5.42
CA TYR A 174 21.79 23.85 4.90
C TYR A 174 20.94 22.62 4.57
N TYR A 175 19.87 22.34 5.32
CA TYR A 175 18.95 21.25 5.01
C TYR A 175 18.34 21.40 3.61
N SER A 176 17.89 22.61 3.22
CA SER A 176 17.32 22.83 1.88
C SER A 176 18.35 22.74 0.75
N GLN A 177 19.61 23.09 1.02
CA GLN A 177 20.70 22.86 0.06
C GLN A 177 20.92 21.35 -0.18
N VAL A 178 20.93 20.56 0.89
CA VAL A 178 21.02 19.10 0.83
C VAL A 178 19.79 18.51 0.13
N HIS A 179 18.60 19.02 0.45
CA HIS A 179 17.35 18.59 -0.18
C HIS A 179 17.37 18.83 -1.70
N LYS A 180 17.78 20.03 -2.14
CA LYS A 180 17.93 20.37 -3.56
C LYS A 180 18.91 19.44 -4.29
N LYS A 181 19.97 19.03 -3.61
CA LYS A 181 21.00 18.13 -4.15
C LYS A 181 20.47 16.69 -4.32
N PHE A 182 19.81 16.13 -3.31
CA PHE A 182 19.48 14.69 -3.27
C PHE A 182 18.03 14.35 -3.61
N ASN A 183 17.07 15.25 -3.38
CA ASN A 183 15.65 14.98 -3.64
C ASN A 183 15.36 14.54 -5.07
N PRO A 184 15.96 15.12 -6.14
CA PRO A 184 15.73 14.64 -7.50
C PRO A 184 16.18 13.19 -7.73
N VAL A 185 17.25 12.75 -7.05
CA VAL A 185 17.76 11.38 -7.15
C VAL A 185 16.85 10.42 -6.39
N LEU A 186 16.49 10.76 -5.15
CA LEU A 186 15.59 9.96 -4.32
C LEU A 186 14.19 9.86 -4.91
N ARG A 187 13.68 10.94 -5.51
CA ARG A 187 12.41 10.97 -6.25
C ARG A 187 12.38 9.95 -7.38
N LYS A 188 13.46 9.85 -8.16
CA LYS A 188 13.54 8.86 -9.25
C LYS A 188 13.44 7.42 -8.75
N ILE A 189 13.98 7.13 -7.56
CA ILE A 189 13.86 5.79 -6.96
C ILE A 189 12.39 5.49 -6.65
N VAL A 190 11.69 6.45 -6.05
CA VAL A 190 10.28 6.33 -5.68
C VAL A 190 9.40 6.18 -6.93
N GLU A 191 9.60 7.02 -7.94
CA GLU A 191 8.85 7.00 -9.20
C GLU A 191 9.09 5.72 -10.02
N ASN A 192 10.32 5.19 -10.04
CA ASN A 192 10.65 3.99 -10.82
C ASN A 192 10.15 2.68 -10.16
N GLN A 193 9.78 2.71 -8.89
CA GLN A 193 9.38 1.52 -8.12
C GLN A 193 7.95 1.58 -7.60
N ASP A 194 7.21 2.64 -7.94
CA ASP A 194 5.87 2.93 -7.44
C ASP A 194 5.77 2.88 -5.91
N PHE A 195 6.87 3.22 -5.20
CA PHE A 195 6.82 3.37 -3.76
C PHE A 195 5.98 4.60 -3.40
N SER A 196 5.18 4.50 -2.35
CA SER A 196 4.40 5.66 -1.90
C SER A 196 5.22 6.68 -1.12
N ASP A 197 6.31 6.24 -0.50
CA ASP A 197 7.21 7.08 0.29
C ASP A 197 8.58 6.39 0.38
N LEU A 198 9.64 7.18 0.61
CA LEU A 198 11.00 6.70 0.89
C LEU A 198 11.52 7.46 2.08
N PHE A 199 11.93 6.71 3.12
CA PHE A 199 12.42 7.28 4.36
C PHE A 199 13.94 7.09 4.49
N LEU A 200 14.63 8.15 4.93
CA LEU A 200 15.96 8.03 5.51
C LEU A 200 15.83 8.28 7.01
N ILE A 201 16.19 7.27 7.81
CA ILE A 201 16.05 7.28 9.27
C ILE A 201 17.44 7.19 9.89
N ASN A 202 17.77 8.17 10.73
CA ASN A 202 19.00 8.14 11.50
C ASN A 202 18.93 7.03 12.56
N ALA A 203 19.81 6.02 12.46
CA ALA A 203 19.76 4.84 13.33
C ALA A 203 19.98 5.15 14.82
N LYS A 204 20.72 6.21 15.17
CA LYS A 204 21.03 6.57 16.56
C LYS A 204 19.89 7.35 17.19
N SER A 205 19.47 8.44 16.55
CA SER A 205 18.42 9.31 17.08
C SER A 205 17.01 8.81 16.79
N ARG A 206 16.84 7.86 15.86
CA ARG A 206 15.54 7.42 15.31
C ARG A 206 14.75 8.55 14.65
N GLN A 207 15.47 9.58 14.22
CA GLN A 207 14.93 10.73 13.53
C GLN A 207 14.69 10.39 12.06
N ILE A 208 13.47 10.62 11.54
CA ILE A 208 13.25 10.66 10.09
C ILE A 208 13.92 11.92 9.58
N VAL A 209 15.05 11.78 8.89
CA VAL A 209 15.82 12.91 8.34
C VAL A 209 15.43 13.22 6.91
N TYR A 210 14.70 12.31 6.25
CA TYR A 210 14.08 12.52 4.95
C TYR A 210 12.85 11.61 4.80
N SER A 211 11.80 12.14 4.17
CA SER A 211 10.68 11.39 3.58
C SER A 211 10.50 11.96 2.18
N SER A 212 10.13 11.16 1.18
CA SER A 212 9.85 11.70 -0.16
C SER A 212 8.50 12.40 -0.18
N ASN A 213 7.44 11.74 0.29
CA ASN A 213 6.08 12.22 0.18
C ASN A 213 5.71 13.30 1.22
N LYS A 214 6.55 13.52 2.23
CA LYS A 214 6.40 14.59 3.24
C LYS A 214 5.06 14.53 3.96
N HIS A 215 4.72 13.36 4.49
CA HIS A 215 3.61 13.22 5.43
C HIS A 215 3.98 13.82 6.81
N ILE A 216 3.01 13.86 7.73
CA ILE A 216 3.15 14.51 9.04
C ILE A 216 4.16 13.86 10.00
N ASP A 217 4.70 12.70 9.66
CA ASP A 217 5.82 12.03 10.34
C ASP A 217 7.19 12.50 9.84
N PHE A 218 7.25 13.22 8.71
CA PHE A 218 8.47 13.82 8.22
C PHE A 218 9.12 14.70 9.30
N ALA A 219 10.44 14.56 9.45
CA ALA A 219 11.19 15.24 10.49
C ALA A 219 10.79 14.87 11.92
N THR A 220 9.96 13.85 12.18
CA THR A 220 9.68 13.38 13.55
C THR A 220 10.58 12.23 14.00
N SER A 221 10.71 12.08 15.32
CA SER A 221 11.43 10.98 15.94
C SER A 221 10.52 9.78 16.14
N LEU A 222 10.96 8.60 15.69
CA LEU A 222 10.31 7.32 15.92
C LEU A 222 10.56 6.77 17.34
N LEU A 223 11.37 7.45 18.15
CA LEU A 223 11.61 7.08 19.55
C LEU A 223 10.61 7.74 20.50
N ASP A 224 10.48 9.05 20.40
CA ASP A 224 9.83 9.91 21.39
C ASP A 224 8.91 10.97 20.76
N GLY A 225 8.76 10.94 19.43
CA GLY A 225 7.83 11.80 18.70
C GLY A 225 6.39 11.30 18.71
N PRO A 226 5.47 12.03 18.02
CA PRO A 226 4.05 11.72 17.98
C PRO A 226 3.71 10.33 17.42
N TYR A 227 4.59 9.78 16.56
CA TYR A 227 4.35 8.53 15.83
C TYR A 227 5.23 7.36 16.30
N LYS A 228 5.77 7.43 17.53
CA LYS A 228 6.64 6.39 18.12
C LYS A 228 5.98 5.01 18.25
N ASP A 229 4.66 4.95 18.26
CA ASP A 229 3.89 3.69 18.36
C ASP A 229 3.41 3.16 17.00
N SER A 230 3.82 3.83 15.91
CA SER A 230 3.44 3.46 14.54
C SER A 230 4.10 2.16 14.05
N PRO A 231 3.55 1.50 13.02
CA PRO A 231 4.19 0.35 12.39
C PRO A 231 5.62 0.63 11.90
N LEU A 232 5.90 1.83 11.36
CA LEU A 232 7.24 2.23 10.95
C LEU A 232 8.21 2.31 12.14
N ALA A 233 7.76 2.88 13.27
CA ALA A 233 8.57 2.97 14.48
C ALA A 233 8.93 1.58 15.04
N LYS A 234 7.96 0.65 15.02
CA LYS A 234 8.17 -0.75 15.43
C LYS A 234 9.19 -1.45 14.54
N LEU A 235 9.03 -1.35 13.21
CA LEU A 235 9.99 -1.94 12.27
C LEU A 235 11.40 -1.36 12.46
N ALA A 236 11.51 -0.04 12.56
CA ALA A 236 12.79 0.62 12.80
C ALA A 236 13.44 0.17 14.13
N HIS A 237 12.64 0.01 15.19
CA HIS A 237 13.11 -0.52 16.47
C HIS A 237 13.70 -1.93 16.29
N ASP A 238 12.98 -2.83 15.64
CA ASP A 238 13.41 -4.23 15.46
C ASP A 238 14.72 -4.34 14.66
N ILE A 239 14.86 -3.54 13.61
CA ILE A 239 16.08 -3.49 12.78
C ILE A 239 17.27 -2.96 13.61
N ILE A 240 17.09 -1.88 14.36
CA ILE A 240 18.16 -1.24 15.13
C ILE A 240 18.62 -2.13 16.30
N GLN A 241 17.73 -2.93 16.89
CA GLN A 241 18.10 -3.87 17.95
C GLN A 241 18.99 -5.03 17.46
N LYS A 242 18.84 -5.43 16.19
CA LYS A 242 19.56 -6.56 15.60
C LYS A 242 20.01 -6.22 14.17
N PRO A 243 20.96 -5.28 14.02
CA PRO A 243 21.36 -4.81 12.69
C PRO A 243 22.05 -5.94 11.93
N GLN A 244 21.56 -6.21 10.73
CA GLN A 244 22.15 -7.18 9.81
C GLN A 244 22.38 -6.49 8.47
N GLN A 245 23.66 -6.29 8.12
CA GLN A 245 24.02 -5.61 6.88
C GLN A 245 23.45 -6.36 5.67
N GLY A 246 22.79 -5.61 4.77
CA GLY A 246 22.19 -6.17 3.55
C GLY A 246 20.91 -6.99 3.77
N ARG A 247 20.39 -7.09 5.00
CA ARG A 247 19.08 -7.70 5.24
C ARG A 247 17.97 -6.68 5.09
N VAL A 248 16.96 -7.03 4.29
CA VAL A 248 15.70 -6.28 4.14
C VAL A 248 14.66 -6.90 5.08
N TYR A 249 13.82 -6.06 5.69
CA TYR A 249 12.81 -6.46 6.67
C TYR A 249 11.45 -5.97 6.20
N ILE A 250 10.45 -6.85 6.25
CA ILE A 250 9.11 -6.51 5.77
C ILE A 250 8.15 -6.48 6.95
N SER A 251 7.33 -5.43 7.05
CA SER A 251 6.21 -5.39 7.99
C SER A 251 4.92 -5.85 7.33
N ASP A 252 3.99 -6.38 8.12
CA ASP A 252 2.62 -6.57 7.68
C ASP A 252 1.93 -5.22 7.40
N PHE A 253 0.85 -5.27 6.62
CA PHE A 253 -0.01 -4.11 6.40
C PHE A 253 -0.71 -3.71 7.70
N ALA A 254 -0.56 -2.45 8.07
CA ALA A 254 -1.25 -1.87 9.20
C ALA A 254 -1.69 -0.44 8.89
N LYS A 255 -2.73 0.03 9.58
CA LYS A 255 -3.16 1.44 9.46
C LYS A 255 -2.01 2.36 9.85
N TYR A 256 -1.76 3.36 9.02
CA TYR A 256 -0.67 4.30 9.22
C TYR A 256 -1.21 5.73 9.27
N VAL A 257 -1.29 6.29 10.48
CA VAL A 257 -1.86 7.61 10.75
C VAL A 257 -1.24 8.71 9.87
N PRO A 258 0.10 8.78 9.69
CA PRO A 258 0.69 9.82 8.85
C PRO A 258 0.24 9.80 7.40
N ALA A 259 -0.11 8.64 6.85
CA ALA A 259 -0.69 8.49 5.53
C ALA A 259 -2.24 8.52 5.55
N ILE A 260 -2.83 9.41 6.34
CA ILE A 260 -4.28 9.58 6.50
C ILE A 260 -4.96 8.24 6.83
N ASN A 261 -4.36 7.50 7.76
CA ASN A 261 -4.84 6.20 8.25
C ASN A 261 -4.96 5.09 7.19
N GLN A 262 -4.41 5.29 5.99
CA GLN A 262 -4.39 4.26 4.95
C GLN A 262 -3.52 3.08 5.39
N PRO A 263 -3.88 1.82 5.03
CA PRO A 263 -3.02 0.67 5.27
C PRO A 263 -1.67 0.82 4.54
N ARG A 264 -0.57 0.66 5.26
CA ARG A 264 0.79 0.66 4.73
C ARG A 264 1.56 -0.55 5.25
N ALA A 265 2.46 -1.05 4.42
CA ALA A 265 3.52 -1.97 4.79
C ALA A 265 4.86 -1.31 4.49
N PHE A 266 5.90 -1.68 5.22
CA PHE A 266 7.24 -1.13 5.13
C PHE A 266 8.24 -2.23 4.79
N LEU A 267 9.29 -1.83 4.08
CA LEU A 267 10.38 -2.66 3.56
C LEU A 267 11.73 -2.09 4.03
#